data_AF-A0A947DKD5-F1
#
_entry.id   AF-A0A947DKD5-F1
#
_cell.length_a   1.000
_cell.length_b   1.000
_cell.length_c   1.000
_cell.angle_alpha   90.00
_cell.angle_beta   90.00
_cell.angle_gamma   90.00
#
_symmetry.space_group_name_H-M   'P 1'
#
loop_
_entity.id
_entity.type
_entity.pdbx_description
1 polymer ?
#
loop_
_entity_poly.entity_id
_entity_poly.type
_entity_poly.pdbx_seq_one_letter_code
_entity_poly.pdbx_strand_id
1 'polypeptide(L)'
;MNGESTIKLWGLSITDLTALLMIGLTFVTTVANILLWISTRQTVKLLIGQIRHQVATDYSEAQHTLVDVHRELFLGILNNQKLLESFTNANGLDRNDWELEKISAFLVNQVLLGYLHLRNGIISPSHFEGFKRDAQDVFAYKTVCSHWQKVRVANSEEFRRFVDTELLWQDPGTP
;
A
#
# COMPACT_ATOMS: atom_id res chain seq x y z
N MET A 1 48.12 -30.05 -64.03
CA MET A 1 47.76 -30.91 -62.89
C MET A 1 48.30 -30.26 -61.64
N ASN A 2 47.54 -29.39 -61.00
CA ASN A 2 47.93 -28.76 -59.73
C ASN A 2 47.08 -29.39 -58.64
N GLY A 3 47.66 -30.33 -57.91
CA GLY A 3 47.04 -30.96 -56.76
C GLY A 3 47.06 -29.99 -55.59
N GLU A 4 45.89 -29.48 -55.20
CA GLU A 4 45.71 -28.82 -53.92
C GLU A 4 45.92 -29.87 -52.81
N SER A 5 47.05 -29.77 -52.13
CA SER A 5 47.33 -30.51 -50.91
C SER A 5 46.47 -29.95 -49.78
N THR A 6 45.21 -30.38 -49.70
CA THR A 6 44.37 -30.16 -48.51
C THR A 6 45.08 -30.80 -47.32
N ILE A 7 45.61 -29.98 -46.41
CA ILE A 7 46.18 -30.41 -45.14
C ILE A 7 45.02 -30.96 -44.31
N LYS A 8 44.90 -32.29 -44.25
CA LYS A 8 43.91 -33.00 -43.44
C LYS A 8 44.53 -33.31 -42.08
N LEU A 9 44.22 -32.50 -41.07
CA LEU A 9 44.40 -32.93 -39.68
C LEU A 9 43.18 -33.82 -39.34
N TRP A 10 43.40 -35.09 -39.00
CA TRP A 10 42.35 -36.01 -38.55
C TRP A 10 41.20 -36.29 -39.54
N GLY A 11 41.45 -36.17 -40.85
CA GLY A 11 40.46 -36.50 -41.89
C GLY A 11 39.39 -35.43 -42.17
N LEU A 12 39.41 -34.31 -41.43
CA LEU A 12 38.54 -33.15 -41.65
C LEU A 12 39.29 -32.05 -42.40
N SER A 13 38.59 -31.33 -43.27
CA SER A 13 39.17 -30.14 -43.92
C SER A 13 39.24 -28.98 -42.91
N ILE A 14 40.17 -28.04 -43.11
CA ILE A 14 40.30 -26.84 -42.24
C ILE A 14 38.97 -26.06 -42.20
N THR A 15 38.22 -26.07 -43.29
CA THR A 15 36.87 -25.49 -43.42
C THR A 15 35.81 -26.20 -42.55
N ASP A 16 35.90 -27.51 -42.38
CA ASP A 16 34.97 -28.25 -41.51
C ASP A 16 35.27 -27.97 -40.03
N LEU A 17 36.55 -27.83 -39.68
CA LEU A 17 36.99 -27.50 -38.33
C LEU A 17 36.55 -26.09 -37.91
N THR A 18 36.68 -25.10 -38.80
CA THR A 18 36.22 -23.72 -38.52
C THR A 18 34.69 -23.63 -38.47
N ALA A 19 33.97 -24.38 -39.30
CA ALA A 19 32.51 -24.46 -39.25
C ALA A 19 32.00 -25.05 -37.92
N LEU A 20 32.60 -26.16 -37.45
CA LEU A 20 32.29 -26.75 -36.14
C LEU A 20 32.54 -25.77 -34.98
N LEU A 21 33.65 -25.02 -35.04
CA LEU A 21 33.99 -24.02 -34.04
C LEU A 21 33.00 -22.85 -34.02
N MET A 22 32.57 -22.37 -35.19
CA MET A 22 31.53 -21.34 -35.34
C MET A 22 30.16 -21.80 -34.81
N ILE A 23 29.76 -23.05 -35.07
CA ILE A 23 28.52 -23.64 -34.53
C ILE A 23 28.59 -23.70 -33.01
N GLY A 24 29.71 -24.16 -32.44
CA GLY A 24 29.94 -24.19 -31.00
C GLY A 24 29.85 -22.81 -30.35
N LEU A 25 30.51 -21.81 -30.94
CA LEU A 25 30.43 -20.43 -30.47
C LEU A 25 29.01 -19.87 -30.55
N THR A 26 28.30 -20.12 -31.64
CA THR A 26 26.92 -19.64 -31.85
C THR A 26 25.95 -20.29 -30.87
N PHE A 27 26.16 -21.57 -30.54
CA PHE A 27 25.40 -22.26 -29.51
C PHE A 27 25.63 -21.62 -28.13
N VAL A 28 26.90 -21.38 -27.76
CA VAL A 28 27.25 -20.74 -26.48
C VAL A 28 26.67 -19.33 -26.38
N THR A 29 26.77 -18.51 -27.43
CA THR A 29 26.21 -17.15 -27.43
C THR A 29 24.68 -17.17 -27.39
N THR A 30 24.03 -18.13 -28.05
CA THR A 30 22.58 -18.31 -27.97
C THR A 30 22.13 -18.66 -26.54
N VAL A 31 22.80 -19.61 -25.90
CA VAL A 31 22.53 -19.97 -24.49
C VAL A 31 22.76 -18.77 -23.56
N ALA A 32 23.85 -18.02 -23.74
CA ALA A 32 24.14 -16.82 -22.96
C ALA A 32 23.05 -15.75 -23.13
N ASN A 33 22.58 -15.52 -24.36
CA ASN A 33 21.49 -14.57 -24.63
C ASN A 33 20.16 -14.99 -23.99
N ILE A 34 19.84 -16.29 -24.01
CA ILE A 34 18.64 -16.81 -23.34
C ILE A 34 18.74 -16.63 -21.82
N LEU A 35 19.90 -16.93 -21.22
CA LEU A 35 20.12 -16.73 -19.79
C LEU A 35 20.06 -15.26 -19.39
N LEU A 36 20.64 -14.37 -20.20
CA LEU A 36 20.53 -12.93 -20.03
C LEU A 36 19.06 -12.49 -20.06
N TRP A 37 18.29 -12.94 -21.05
CA TRP A 37 16.86 -12.62 -21.14
C TRP A 37 16.07 -13.05 -19.90
N ILE A 38 16.31 -14.27 -19.40
CA ILE A 38 15.66 -14.78 -18.20
C ILE A 38 16.03 -13.92 -16.98
N SER A 39 17.32 -13.61 -16.83
CA SER A 39 17.83 -12.75 -15.75
C SER A 39 17.18 -11.36 -15.80
N THR A 40 17.18 -10.71 -16.98
CA THR A 40 16.54 -9.41 -17.17
C THR A 40 15.06 -9.44 -16.81
N ARG A 41 14.32 -10.49 -17.21
CA ARG A 41 12.89 -10.62 -16.88
C ARG A 41 12.66 -10.73 -15.36
N GLN A 42 13.54 -11.43 -14.66
CA GLN A 42 13.48 -11.54 -13.19
C GLN A 42 13.81 -10.20 -12.53
N THR A 43 14.85 -9.50 -12.98
CA THR A 43 15.22 -8.17 -12.47
C THR A 43 14.10 -7.16 -12.67
N VAL A 44 13.46 -7.12 -13.85
CA VAL A 44 12.33 -6.24 -14.13
C VAL A 44 11.15 -6.54 -13.19
N LYS A 45 10.84 -7.82 -12.95
CA LYS A 45 9.79 -8.19 -11.98
C LYS A 45 10.11 -7.67 -10.57
N LEU A 46 11.36 -7.81 -10.12
CA LEU A 46 11.78 -7.32 -8.81
C LEU A 46 11.68 -5.80 -8.73
N LEU A 47 12.16 -5.08 -9.75
CA LEU A 47 12.07 -3.61 -9.82
C LEU A 47 10.63 -3.10 -9.79
N ILE A 48 9.71 -3.74 -10.54
CA ILE A 48 8.29 -3.39 -10.51
C ILE A 48 7.69 -3.62 -9.12
N GLY A 49 8.06 -4.73 -8.46
CA GLY A 49 7.65 -5.01 -7.09
C GLY A 49 8.13 -3.94 -6.11
N GLN A 50 9.40 -3.54 -6.22
CA GLN A 50 10.01 -2.50 -5.39
C GLN A 50 9.36 -1.13 -5.62
N ILE A 51 9.15 -0.72 -6.87
CA ILE A 51 8.49 0.55 -7.21
C ILE A 51 7.07 0.57 -6.64
N ARG A 52 6.31 -0.51 -6.78
CA ARG A 52 4.95 -0.58 -6.25
C ARG A 52 4.93 -0.46 -4.73
N HIS A 53 5.86 -1.12 -4.05
CA HIS A 53 5.98 -1.03 -2.60
C HIS A 53 6.41 0.37 -2.16
N GLN A 54 7.36 0.99 -2.87
CA GLN A 54 7.84 2.34 -2.58
C GLN A 54 6.74 3.38 -2.77
N VAL A 55 5.99 3.32 -3.87
CA VAL A 55 4.84 4.22 -4.10
C VAL A 55 3.77 4.05 -3.02
N ALA A 56 3.49 2.81 -2.60
CA ALA A 56 2.55 2.56 -1.50
C ALA A 56 3.05 3.16 -0.18
N THR A 57 4.35 3.01 0.12
CA THR A 57 4.98 3.59 1.31
C THR A 57 4.98 5.11 1.28
N ASP A 58 5.41 5.74 0.19
CA ASP A 58 5.47 7.20 0.05
C ASP A 58 4.07 7.83 0.14
N TYR A 59 3.08 7.21 -0.49
CA TYR A 59 1.68 7.65 -0.38
C TYR A 59 1.17 7.56 1.06
N SER A 60 1.51 6.48 1.76
CA SER A 60 1.19 6.32 3.17
C SER A 60 1.83 7.36 4.06
N GLU A 61 3.11 7.66 3.84
CA GLU A 61 3.86 8.61 4.64
C GLU A 61 3.33 10.03 4.43
N ALA A 62 3.00 10.40 3.19
CA ALA A 62 2.34 11.67 2.89
C ALA A 62 0.97 11.78 3.56
N GLN A 63 0.16 10.71 3.51
CA GLN A 63 -1.13 10.69 4.24
C GLN A 63 -0.92 10.75 5.76
N HIS A 64 0.02 9.98 6.31
CA HIS A 64 0.34 9.98 7.73
C HIS A 64 0.78 11.36 8.20
N THR A 65 1.65 12.03 7.43
CA THR A 65 2.10 13.40 7.72
C THR A 65 0.93 14.38 7.73
N LEU A 66 0.06 14.33 6.71
CA LEU A 66 -1.09 15.23 6.63
C LEU A 66 -2.07 15.02 7.79
N VAL A 67 -2.27 13.76 8.18
CA VAL A 67 -3.08 13.39 9.33
C VAL A 67 -2.44 13.85 10.62
N ASP A 68 -1.14 13.64 10.80
CA ASP A 68 -0.42 14.03 12.01
C ASP A 68 -0.48 15.55 12.20
N VAL A 69 -0.26 16.32 11.14
CA VAL A 69 -0.40 17.78 11.18
C VAL A 69 -1.84 18.18 11.52
N HIS A 70 -2.85 17.52 10.94
CA HIS A 70 -4.24 17.76 11.32
C HIS A 70 -4.50 17.39 12.78
N ARG A 71 -3.99 16.25 13.24
CA ARG A 71 -4.11 15.78 14.63
C ARG A 71 -3.47 16.77 15.59
N GLU A 72 -2.26 17.23 15.31
CA GLU A 72 -1.54 18.21 16.12
C GLU A 72 -2.30 19.53 16.19
N LEU A 73 -2.86 19.99 15.07
CA LEU A 73 -3.70 21.19 15.05
C LEU A 73 -4.97 21.00 15.90
N PHE A 74 -5.67 19.87 15.72
CA PHE A 74 -6.90 19.55 16.47
C PHE A 74 -6.64 19.42 17.97
N LEU A 75 -5.63 18.64 18.36
CA LEU A 75 -5.22 18.48 19.75
C LEU A 75 -4.67 19.78 20.33
N GLY A 76 -4.00 20.60 19.52
CA GLY A 76 -3.53 21.93 19.93
C GLY A 76 -4.67 22.87 20.30
N ILE A 77 -5.79 22.82 19.56
CA ILE A 77 -7.00 23.58 19.88
C ILE A 77 -7.68 23.01 21.14
N LEU A 78 -7.86 21.69 21.21
CA LEU A 78 -8.51 21.02 22.35
C LEU A 78 -7.74 21.23 23.67
N ASN A 79 -6.42 21.15 23.63
CA ASN A 79 -5.57 21.32 24.80
C ASN A 79 -5.37 22.79 25.21
N ASN A 80 -5.81 23.75 24.40
CA ASN A 80 -5.75 25.17 24.72
C ASN A 80 -7.12 25.69 25.14
N GLN A 81 -7.40 25.61 26.44
CA GLN A 81 -8.67 26.02 27.04
C GLN A 81 -9.15 27.41 26.62
N LYS A 82 -8.24 28.40 26.55
CA LYS A 82 -8.60 29.78 26.15
C LYS A 82 -9.05 29.85 24.70
N LEU A 83 -8.39 29.09 23.82
CA LEU A 83 -8.68 29.09 22.39
C LEU A 83 -9.97 28.31 22.11
N LEU A 84 -10.17 27.20 22.80
CA LEU A 84 -11.42 26.46 22.82
C LEU A 84 -12.59 27.34 23.26
N GLU A 85 -12.48 28.00 24.41
CA GLU A 85 -13.52 28.92 24.94
C GLU A 85 -13.79 30.08 23.98
N SER A 86 -12.75 30.69 23.43
CA SER A 86 -12.91 31.79 22.46
C SER A 86 -13.62 31.33 21.19
N PHE A 87 -13.28 30.14 20.69
CA PHE A 87 -13.87 29.58 19.48
C PHE A 87 -15.33 29.18 19.70
N THR A 88 -15.65 28.48 20.79
CA THR A 88 -17.02 28.05 21.09
C THR A 88 -17.92 29.25 21.33
N ASN A 89 -17.44 30.26 22.07
CA ASN A 89 -18.20 31.49 22.33
C ASN A 89 -18.46 32.29 21.05
N ALA A 90 -17.45 32.44 20.18
CA ALA A 90 -17.59 33.17 18.92
C ALA A 90 -18.61 32.54 17.96
N ASN A 91 -18.81 31.23 18.06
CA ASN A 91 -19.71 30.47 17.18
C ASN A 91 -21.02 30.04 17.87
N GLY A 92 -21.25 30.43 19.14
CA GLY A 92 -22.43 30.05 19.89
C GLY A 92 -22.57 28.54 20.11
N LEU A 93 -21.45 27.82 20.21
CA LEU A 93 -21.41 26.37 20.35
C LEU A 93 -21.32 25.98 21.83
N ASP A 94 -21.97 24.88 22.20
CA ASP A 94 -21.69 24.24 23.48
C ASP A 94 -20.31 23.58 23.43
N ARG A 95 -19.49 23.85 24.46
CA ARG A 95 -18.10 23.39 24.50
C ARG A 95 -18.00 21.87 24.60
N ASN A 96 -18.80 21.25 25.46
CA ASN A 96 -18.71 19.82 25.72
C ASN A 96 -19.20 19.03 24.50
N ASP A 97 -20.28 19.49 23.87
CA ASP A 97 -20.80 18.88 22.65
C ASP A 97 -19.82 19.01 21.49
N TRP A 98 -19.18 20.18 21.34
CA TRP A 98 -18.18 20.41 20.31
C TRP A 98 -16.94 19.52 20.50
N GLU A 99 -16.45 19.42 21.73
CA GLU A 99 -15.31 18.57 22.08
C GLU A 99 -15.60 17.10 21.75
N LEU A 100 -16.76 16.60 22.14
CA LEU A 100 -17.22 15.25 21.80
C LEU A 100 -17.34 15.04 20.28
N GLU A 101 -17.82 16.03 19.55
CA GLU A 101 -17.90 15.98 18.09
C GLU A 101 -16.51 15.89 17.45
N LYS A 102 -15.53 16.66 17.94
CA LYS A 102 -14.16 16.63 17.41
C LYS A 102 -13.42 15.34 17.75
N ILE A 103 -13.58 14.82 18.97
CA ILE A 103 -13.04 13.51 19.34
C ILE A 103 -13.66 12.42 18.45
N SER A 104 -14.97 12.47 18.22
CA SER A 104 -15.66 11.52 17.34
C SER A 104 -15.14 11.59 15.90
N ALA A 105 -14.98 12.80 15.35
CA ALA A 105 -14.41 13.00 14.02
C ALA A 105 -12.98 12.45 13.91
N PHE A 106 -12.16 12.69 14.93
CA PHE A 106 -10.79 12.18 15.00
C PHE A 106 -10.76 10.65 14.97
N LEU A 107 -11.58 9.99 15.78
CA LEU A 107 -11.65 8.52 15.84
C LEU A 107 -12.08 7.90 14.51
N VAL A 108 -13.11 8.46 13.85
CA VAL A 108 -13.52 8.00 12.50
C VAL A 108 -12.37 8.14 11.50
N ASN A 109 -11.64 9.25 11.54
CA ASN A 109 -10.49 9.47 10.65
C ASN A 109 -9.35 8.47 10.91
N GLN A 110 -9.08 8.10 12.16
CA GLN A 110 -8.09 7.06 12.47
C GLN A 110 -8.49 5.70 11.89
N VAL A 111 -9.78 5.37 11.96
CA VAL A 111 -10.29 4.12 11.37
C VAL A 111 -10.16 4.12 9.84
N LEU A 112 -10.46 5.26 9.20
CA LEU A 112 -10.26 5.45 7.75
C LEU A 112 -8.80 5.21 7.34
N LEU A 113 -7.84 5.70 8.11
CA LEU A 113 -6.42 5.54 7.77
C LEU A 113 -5.96 4.11 7.86
N GLY A 114 -6.34 3.38 8.92
CA GLY A 114 -6.01 1.96 8.99
C GLY A 114 -6.64 1.17 7.84
N TYR A 115 -7.87 1.51 7.43
CA TYR A 115 -8.50 0.93 6.25
C TYR A 115 -7.71 1.22 4.96
N LEU A 116 -7.25 2.46 4.77
CA LEU A 116 -6.42 2.82 3.62
C LEU A 116 -5.06 2.11 3.63
N HIS A 117 -4.44 1.95 4.80
CA HIS A 117 -3.19 1.19 4.93
C HIS A 117 -3.36 -0.28 4.51
N LEU A 118 -4.49 -0.91 4.84
CA LEU A 118 -4.82 -2.24 4.31
C LEU A 118 -4.96 -2.21 2.78
N ARG A 119 -5.77 -1.28 2.25
CA ARG A 119 -6.05 -1.18 0.80
C ARG A 119 -4.79 -0.94 -0.03
N ASN A 120 -3.85 -0.19 0.52
CA ASN A 120 -2.56 0.09 -0.11
C ASN A 120 -1.54 -1.05 0.06
N GLY A 121 -1.89 -2.12 0.77
CA GLY A 121 -1.03 -3.29 0.96
C GLY A 121 0.12 -3.07 1.94
N ILE A 122 -0.02 -2.08 2.83
CA ILE A 122 1.01 -1.70 3.81
C ILE A 122 0.91 -2.59 5.05
N ILE A 123 -0.32 -2.87 5.47
CA ILE A 123 -0.62 -3.79 6.56
C ILE A 123 -1.15 -5.09 5.96
N SER A 124 -0.65 -6.23 6.44
CA SER A 124 -1.17 -7.54 6.01
C SER A 124 -2.59 -7.77 6.56
N PRO A 125 -3.45 -8.52 5.86
CA PRO A 125 -4.80 -8.83 6.33
C PRO A 125 -4.84 -9.43 7.74
N SER A 126 -3.86 -10.27 8.08
CA SER A 126 -3.75 -10.88 9.41
C SER A 126 -3.59 -9.87 10.56
N HIS A 127 -2.86 -8.78 10.33
CA HIS A 127 -2.68 -7.73 11.33
C HIS A 127 -3.88 -6.77 11.35
N PHE A 128 -4.58 -6.63 10.23
CA PHE A 128 -5.76 -5.80 10.13
C PHE A 128 -6.94 -6.33 10.96
N GLU A 129 -7.05 -7.66 11.17
CA GLU A 129 -8.09 -8.23 12.03
C GLU A 129 -8.04 -7.71 13.47
N GLY A 130 -6.85 -7.44 14.02
CA GLY A 130 -6.71 -6.82 15.33
C GLY A 130 -7.26 -5.39 15.34
N PHE A 131 -6.81 -4.59 14.38
CA PHE A 131 -7.30 -3.22 14.16
C PHE A 131 -8.82 -3.16 13.95
N LYS A 132 -9.40 -4.12 13.23
CA LYS A 132 -10.84 -4.20 12.99
C LYS A 132 -11.63 -4.34 14.28
N ARG A 133 -11.15 -5.14 15.25
CA ARG A 133 -11.81 -5.25 16.56
C ARG A 133 -11.71 -3.95 17.35
N ASP A 134 -10.54 -3.31 17.39
CA ASP A 134 -10.39 -2.02 18.04
C ASP A 134 -11.31 -0.96 17.41
N ALA A 135 -11.46 -1.01 16.09
CA ALA A 135 -12.37 -0.13 15.36
C ALA A 135 -13.86 -0.44 15.67
N GLN A 136 -14.24 -1.71 15.87
CA GLN A 136 -15.59 -2.06 16.33
C GLN A 136 -15.90 -1.42 17.70
N ASP A 137 -14.96 -1.49 18.65
CA ASP A 137 -15.12 -0.87 19.96
C ASP A 137 -15.27 0.65 19.87
N VAL A 138 -14.48 1.29 19.01
CA VAL A 138 -14.59 2.73 18.73
C VAL A 138 -15.97 3.08 18.17
N PHE A 139 -16.51 2.28 17.25
CA PHE A 139 -17.82 2.52 16.65
C PHE A 139 -19.00 2.12 17.57
N ALA A 140 -18.74 1.38 18.65
CA ALA A 140 -19.73 1.11 19.70
C ALA A 140 -20.08 2.36 20.53
N TYR A 141 -19.19 3.37 20.56
CA TYR A 141 -19.51 4.64 21.21
C TYR A 141 -20.62 5.37 20.46
N LYS A 142 -21.70 5.71 21.19
CA LYS A 142 -22.89 6.40 20.63
C LYS A 142 -22.53 7.71 19.92
N THR A 143 -21.56 8.46 20.45
CA THR A 143 -21.09 9.72 19.87
C THR A 143 -20.40 9.50 18.52
N VAL A 144 -19.53 8.49 18.43
CA VAL A 144 -18.84 8.10 17.19
C VAL A 144 -19.84 7.61 16.15
N CYS A 145 -20.74 6.70 16.54
CA CYS A 145 -21.77 6.17 15.64
C CYS A 145 -22.70 7.28 15.13
N SER A 146 -23.14 8.19 16.01
CA SER A 146 -23.96 9.35 15.62
C SER A 146 -23.21 10.28 14.66
N HIS A 147 -21.93 10.54 14.92
CA HIS A 147 -21.10 11.35 14.03
C HIS A 147 -20.93 10.68 12.66
N TRP A 148 -20.67 9.37 12.63
CA TRP A 148 -20.58 8.58 11.40
C TRP A 148 -21.82 8.73 10.53
N GLN A 149 -23.02 8.65 11.09
CA GLN A 149 -24.26 8.82 10.32
C GLN A 149 -24.34 10.16 9.59
N LYS A 150 -23.74 11.22 10.15
CA LYS A 150 -23.68 12.56 9.52
C LYS A 150 -22.63 12.62 8.41
N VAL A 151 -21.45 12.03 8.62
CA VAL A 151 -20.30 12.19 7.71
C VAL A 151 -20.14 11.07 6.68
N ARG A 152 -20.89 9.97 6.81
CA ARG A 152 -20.76 8.81 5.92
C ARG A 152 -20.91 9.17 4.45
N VAL A 153 -21.75 10.14 4.08
CA VAL A 153 -21.99 10.53 2.68
C VAL A 153 -20.75 11.16 2.02
N ALA A 154 -19.88 11.79 2.80
CA ALA A 154 -18.63 12.38 2.30
C ALA A 154 -17.51 11.34 2.12
N ASN A 155 -17.71 10.10 2.58
CA ASN A 155 -16.72 9.04 2.52
C ASN A 155 -16.89 8.16 1.27
N SER A 156 -15.80 7.50 0.86
CA SER A 156 -15.81 6.59 -0.28
C SER A 156 -16.78 5.43 -0.07
N GLU A 157 -17.38 4.94 -1.16
CA GLU A 157 -18.35 3.85 -1.07
C GLU A 157 -17.78 2.60 -0.40
N GLU A 158 -16.53 2.27 -0.71
CA GLU A 158 -15.84 1.11 -0.13
C GLU A 158 -15.68 1.25 1.38
N PHE A 159 -15.22 2.41 1.88
CA PHE A 159 -15.06 2.63 3.31
C PHE A 159 -16.41 2.64 4.03
N ARG A 160 -17.46 3.21 3.41
CA ARG A 160 -18.80 3.15 3.99
C ARG A 160 -19.28 1.72 4.19
N ARG A 161 -19.11 0.87 3.18
CA ARG A 161 -19.48 -0.55 3.28
C ARG A 161 -18.71 -1.22 4.40
N PHE A 162 -17.39 -1.04 4.45
CA PHE A 162 -16.55 -1.57 5.54
C PHE A 162 -17.10 -1.19 6.93
N VAL A 163 -17.39 0.09 7.16
CA VAL A 163 -17.95 0.53 8.45
C VAL A 163 -19.33 -0.09 8.71
N ASP A 164 -20.25 0.01 7.75
CA ASP A 164 -21.64 -0.39 7.93
C ASP A 164 -21.82 -1.91 8.03
N THR A 165 -20.98 -2.71 7.36
CA THR A 165 -21.10 -4.17 7.29
C THR A 165 -20.11 -4.92 8.16
N GLU A 166 -18.99 -4.31 8.55
CA GLU A 166 -17.95 -5.00 9.32
C GLU A 166 -17.71 -4.39 10.70
N LEU A 167 -17.92 -3.08 10.88
CA LEU A 167 -17.68 -2.42 12.18
C LEU A 167 -18.96 -2.24 12.99
N LEU A 168 -20.06 -1.85 12.34
CA LEU A 168 -21.36 -1.68 12.96
C LEU A 168 -22.20 -2.97 12.98
N TRP A 169 -21.67 -4.05 12.41
CA TRP A 169 -22.34 -5.35 12.42
C TRP A 169 -22.33 -5.93 13.83
N GLN A 170 -23.50 -6.00 14.45
CA GLN A 170 -23.70 -6.73 15.68
C GLN A 170 -23.90 -8.21 15.34
N ASP A 171 -22.98 -9.05 15.79
CA ASP A 171 -23.18 -10.49 15.76
C ASP A 171 -24.40 -10.81 16.65
N PRO A 172 -25.48 -11.42 16.15
CA PRO A 172 -26.71 -11.68 16.92
C PRO A 172 -26.54 -12.68 18.09
N GLY A 173 -25.31 -12.93 18.54
CA GLY A 173 -24.96 -14.00 19.47
C GLY A 173 -24.13 -13.61 20.70
N THR A 174 -23.83 -12.33 20.94
CA THR A 174 -23.13 -11.91 22.17
C THR A 174 -24.11 -11.30 23.18
N PRO A 175 -24.31 -11.93 24.36
CA PRO A 175 -25.25 -11.49 25.39
C PRO A 175 -24.86 -10.17 26.06
#